data_AF-A0A7Y4Y3W4-F1
#
_entry.id   AF-A0A7Y4Y3W4-F1
#
_cell.length_a   1.000
_cell.length_b   1.000
_cell.length_c   1.000
_cell.angle_alpha   90.00
_cell.angle_beta   90.00
_cell.angle_gamma   90.00
#
_symmetry.space_group_name_H-M   'P 1'
#
loop_
_entity.id
_entity.type
_entity.pdbx_description
1 polymer ?
#
loop_
_entity_poly.entity_id
_entity_poly.type
_entity_poly.pdbx_seq_one_letter_code
_entity_poly.pdbx_strand_id
1 'polypeptide(L)'
;MHILQSHWFRIPMIAICSVVVATGCIIHRGNLTGPGYARLEPNNYCPGDTLTASVDFLGTDVCPPDASCASFFPTVALSSTPAAFPAQSITNYTGNVSFTAPDAEQVSVLFDPDRDSVLVPTAEIQPEGRVFLQRESLNQTRIARRIATVNQELVHGGMCAGSAPVNSSQPLPGPPQFSSNLRLTDLCNVNSVAVVVTLSGGADGTSFTQTMSPGECLNAMPGVPTSVENARTVEVRPVSPAPGTRCDSTGTMDNNVPPPPLRTLARMSCR
;
A
#
# COMPACT_ATOMS: atom_id res chain seq x y z
N MET A 1 72.46 -36.58 -10.77
CA MET A 1 71.13 -36.93 -10.24
C MET A 1 70.41 -35.63 -9.84
N HIS A 2 69.71 -34.99 -10.77
CA HIS A 2 68.93 -33.76 -10.55
C HIS A 2 67.56 -33.91 -11.21
N ILE A 3 66.73 -34.82 -10.70
CA ILE A 3 65.35 -34.99 -11.14
C ILE A 3 64.54 -35.41 -9.92
N LEU A 4 64.28 -34.50 -8.97
CA LEU A 4 63.32 -34.76 -7.88
C LEU A 4 62.89 -33.52 -7.07
N GLN A 5 63.37 -32.31 -7.38
CA GLN A 5 63.04 -31.09 -6.60
C GLN A 5 61.94 -30.20 -7.21
N SER A 6 61.49 -30.41 -8.46
CA SER A 6 60.56 -29.46 -9.11
C SER A 6 59.07 -29.78 -8.97
N HIS A 7 58.70 -30.95 -8.44
CA HIS A 7 57.28 -31.36 -8.36
C HIS A 7 56.59 -31.03 -7.03
N TRP A 8 57.35 -30.78 -5.96
CA TRP A 8 56.79 -30.53 -4.63
C TRP A 8 56.31 -29.09 -4.41
N PHE A 9 56.73 -28.13 -5.25
CA PHE A 9 56.31 -26.72 -5.14
C PHE A 9 55.13 -26.34 -6.03
N ARG A 10 54.82 -27.12 -7.08
CA ARG A 10 53.73 -26.77 -8.01
C ARG A 10 52.34 -27.15 -7.52
N ILE A 11 52.23 -28.23 -6.74
CA ILE A 11 50.95 -28.74 -6.22
C ILE A 11 50.33 -27.82 -5.14
N PRO A 12 51.08 -27.29 -4.15
CA PRO A 12 50.46 -26.41 -3.14
C PRO A 12 50.07 -25.04 -3.69
N MET A 13 50.77 -24.52 -4.70
CA MET A 13 50.48 -23.21 -5.30
C MET A 13 49.18 -23.23 -6.12
N ILE A 14 48.91 -24.34 -6.83
CA ILE A 14 47.63 -24.52 -7.57
C ILE A 14 46.47 -24.70 -6.58
N ALA A 15 46.65 -25.43 -5.48
CA ALA A 15 45.62 -25.60 -4.46
C ALA A 15 45.25 -24.27 -3.76
N ILE A 16 46.23 -23.40 -3.46
CA ILE A 16 45.98 -22.09 -2.85
C ILE A 16 45.25 -21.16 -3.84
N CYS A 17 45.62 -21.14 -5.11
CA CYS A 17 44.86 -20.38 -6.12
C CYS A 17 43.45 -20.96 -6.34
N SER A 18 43.26 -22.27 -6.20
CA SER A 18 41.94 -22.90 -6.33
C SER A 18 41.01 -22.54 -5.17
N VAL A 19 41.54 -22.45 -3.95
CA VAL A 19 40.75 -22.05 -2.77
C VAL A 19 40.42 -20.56 -2.81
N VAL A 20 41.36 -19.69 -3.22
CA VAL A 20 41.10 -18.24 -3.35
C VAL A 20 40.09 -17.94 -4.47
N VAL A 21 40.06 -18.74 -5.54
CA VAL A 21 39.05 -18.61 -6.61
C VAL A 21 37.71 -19.26 -6.23
N ALA A 22 37.72 -20.33 -5.42
CA ALA A 22 36.49 -20.97 -4.92
C ALA A 22 35.84 -20.23 -3.75
N THR A 23 36.60 -19.44 -2.97
CA THR A 23 36.10 -18.44 -2.02
C THR A 23 35.87 -17.09 -2.69
N GLY A 24 35.59 -17.08 -4.00
CA GLY A 24 35.09 -15.88 -4.68
C GLY A 24 33.90 -15.34 -3.89
N CYS A 25 34.09 -14.16 -3.28
CA CYS A 25 33.16 -13.40 -2.46
C CYS A 25 31.93 -14.20 -2.00
N ILE A 26 31.98 -14.80 -0.81
CA ILE A 26 30.78 -15.33 -0.17
C ILE A 26 29.87 -14.13 0.10
N ILE A 27 28.91 -13.91 -0.81
CA ILE A 27 27.84 -12.95 -0.61
C ILE A 27 26.89 -13.61 0.38
N HIS A 28 26.90 -13.16 1.63
CA HIS A 28 25.84 -13.49 2.57
C HIS A 28 24.54 -12.91 2.03
N ARG A 29 23.52 -13.78 1.85
CA ARG A 29 22.22 -13.48 1.25
C ARG A 29 21.13 -13.64 2.31
N GLY A 30 20.35 -12.59 2.53
CA GLY A 30 19.07 -12.65 3.23
C GLY A 30 17.92 -12.34 2.27
N ASN A 31 16.74 -12.94 2.47
CA ASN A 31 15.58 -12.64 1.63
C ASN A 31 14.82 -11.41 2.15
N LEU A 32 14.55 -10.46 1.26
CA LEU A 32 13.64 -9.34 1.52
C LEU A 32 12.18 -9.79 1.45
N THR A 33 11.50 -9.89 2.60
CA THR A 33 10.05 -10.17 2.67
C THR A 33 9.22 -8.95 2.25
N GLY A 34 8.07 -9.14 1.62
CA GLY A 34 7.15 -8.03 1.27
C GLY A 34 6.27 -8.25 0.04
N PRO A 35 5.35 -7.31 -0.26
CA PRO A 35 4.25 -7.45 -1.25
C PRO A 35 4.67 -7.40 -2.74
N GLY A 36 5.87 -7.88 -3.08
CA GLY A 36 6.47 -7.75 -4.41
C GLY A 36 7.07 -6.35 -4.65
N TYR A 37 7.92 -6.23 -5.68
CA TYR A 37 8.62 -4.98 -5.99
C TYR A 37 7.82 -4.01 -6.87
N ALA A 38 6.78 -4.49 -7.57
CA ALA A 38 6.02 -3.69 -8.53
C ALA A 38 4.66 -3.25 -7.99
N ARG A 39 4.29 -1.99 -8.25
CA ARG A 39 2.98 -1.41 -7.91
C ARG A 39 2.42 -0.60 -9.07
N LEU A 40 1.10 -0.52 -9.12
CA LEU A 40 0.35 0.37 -10.03
C LEU A 40 -0.77 0.99 -9.21
N GLU A 41 -0.74 2.31 -9.03
CA GLU A 41 -1.66 3.02 -8.15
C GLU A 41 -2.30 4.23 -8.86
N PRO A 42 -3.60 4.51 -8.62
CA PRO A 42 -4.53 3.70 -7.85
C PRO A 42 -4.95 2.39 -8.55
N ASN A 43 -5.34 1.38 -7.75
CA ASN A 43 -5.85 0.10 -8.27
C ASN A 43 -7.21 0.26 -8.97
N ASN A 44 -8.00 1.25 -8.56
CA ASN A 44 -9.28 1.60 -9.17
C ASN A 44 -9.26 3.09 -9.52
N TYR A 45 -9.35 3.43 -10.80
CA TYR A 45 -9.20 4.80 -11.29
C TYR A 45 -10.49 5.38 -11.87
N CYS A 46 -10.60 6.70 -11.79
CA CYS A 46 -11.58 7.50 -12.50
C CYS A 46 -11.00 7.97 -13.86
N PRO A 47 -11.85 8.22 -14.87
CA PRO A 47 -11.39 8.79 -16.14
C PRO A 47 -10.58 10.08 -15.92
N GLY A 48 -9.43 10.20 -16.59
CA GLY A 48 -8.56 11.39 -16.48
C GLY A 48 -7.62 11.37 -15.26
N ASP A 49 -7.67 10.35 -14.41
CA ASP A 49 -6.71 10.17 -13.32
C ASP A 49 -5.28 10.04 -13.82
N THR A 50 -4.33 10.37 -12.95
CA THR A 50 -2.93 9.97 -13.11
C THR A 50 -2.71 8.63 -12.43
N LEU A 51 -2.27 7.63 -13.18
CA LEU A 51 -1.78 6.36 -12.67
C LEU A 51 -0.26 6.43 -12.50
N THR A 52 0.26 5.76 -11.49
CA THR A 52 1.69 5.65 -11.22
C THR A 52 2.09 4.19 -11.15
N ALA A 53 2.90 3.75 -12.10
CA ALA A 53 3.59 2.47 -12.07
C ALA A 53 4.93 2.67 -11.36
N SER A 54 5.20 1.91 -10.29
CA SER A 54 6.42 2.07 -9.49
C SER A 54 7.10 0.74 -9.21
N VAL A 55 8.42 0.82 -9.05
CA VAL A 55 9.28 -0.28 -8.62
C VAL A 55 9.96 0.10 -7.32
N ASP A 56 10.08 -0.87 -6.41
CA ASP A 56 10.81 -0.75 -5.17
C ASP A 56 11.43 -2.11 -4.79
N PHE A 57 12.73 -2.25 -5.02
CA PHE A 57 13.51 -3.41 -4.62
C PHE A 57 14.10 -3.29 -3.21
N LEU A 58 14.02 -2.12 -2.58
CA LEU A 58 14.63 -1.86 -1.27
C LEU A 58 13.66 -2.16 -0.11
N GLY A 59 12.37 -1.84 -0.27
CA GLY A 59 11.42 -1.90 0.84
C GLY A 59 11.82 -0.91 1.94
N THR A 60 12.20 -1.41 3.12
CA THR A 60 12.66 -0.58 4.25
C THR A 60 14.16 -0.35 4.27
N ASP A 61 14.91 -1.07 3.45
CA ASP A 61 16.36 -0.93 3.40
C ASP A 61 16.78 0.27 2.55
N VAL A 62 18.03 0.69 2.69
CA VAL A 62 18.61 1.73 1.84
C VAL A 62 19.97 1.27 1.37
N CYS A 63 20.30 1.64 0.12
CA CYS A 63 21.67 1.61 -0.33
C CYS A 63 22.51 2.48 0.62
N PRO A 64 23.50 1.93 1.33
CA PRO A 64 24.30 2.71 2.26
C PRO A 64 25.24 3.65 1.48
N PRO A 65 25.52 4.85 2.01
CA PRO A 65 26.22 5.91 1.28
C PRO A 65 27.68 5.59 0.96
N ASP A 66 28.27 4.62 1.66
CA ASP A 66 29.64 4.14 1.45
C ASP A 66 29.71 2.97 0.44
N ALA A 67 28.58 2.47 -0.06
CA ALA A 67 28.54 1.44 -1.09
C ALA A 67 28.26 2.04 -2.48
N SER A 68 29.04 1.60 -3.48
CA SER A 68 28.72 1.86 -4.89
C SER A 68 27.59 0.93 -5.34
N CYS A 69 26.35 1.35 -5.13
CA CYS A 69 25.17 0.55 -5.50
C CYS A 69 24.86 0.53 -7.00
N ALA A 70 25.42 1.47 -7.76
CA ALA A 70 25.11 1.63 -9.19
C ALA A 70 25.41 0.36 -10.01
N SER A 71 26.46 -0.40 -9.62
CA SER A 71 26.80 -1.68 -10.27
C SER A 71 25.77 -2.80 -10.04
N PHE A 72 24.88 -2.62 -9.06
CA PHE A 72 23.89 -3.60 -8.64
C PHE A 72 22.46 -3.19 -9.03
N PHE A 73 22.27 -2.01 -9.64
CA PHE A 73 20.96 -1.56 -10.09
C PHE A 73 20.37 -2.56 -11.09
N PRO A 74 19.12 -3.00 -10.88
CA PRO A 74 18.39 -3.71 -11.91
C PRO A 74 17.98 -2.75 -13.01
N THR A 75 17.73 -3.29 -14.20
CA THR A 75 16.97 -2.59 -15.24
C THR A 75 15.61 -3.25 -15.35
N VAL A 76 14.54 -2.49 -15.14
CA VAL A 76 13.17 -2.98 -15.30
C VAL A 76 12.57 -2.32 -16.53
N ALA A 77 12.19 -3.11 -17.54
CA ALA A 77 11.41 -2.64 -18.66
C ALA A 77 9.93 -2.57 -18.28
N LEU A 78 9.28 -1.46 -18.62
CA LEU A 78 7.86 -1.20 -18.37
C LEU A 78 7.13 -1.07 -19.70
N SER A 79 6.01 -1.78 -19.82
CA SER A 79 5.08 -1.65 -20.93
C SER A 79 3.64 -1.71 -20.44
N SER A 80 2.72 -1.08 -21.17
CA SER A 80 1.29 -1.03 -20.81
C SER A 80 0.40 -1.64 -21.89
N THR A 81 -0.73 -2.20 -21.47
CA THR A 81 -1.82 -2.65 -22.34
C THR A 81 -3.15 -2.14 -21.77
N PRO A 82 -3.93 -1.32 -22.51
CA PRO A 82 -3.54 -0.69 -23.78
C PRO A 82 -2.31 0.21 -23.63
N ALA A 83 -1.67 0.56 -24.74
CA ALA A 83 -0.47 1.40 -24.72
C ALA A 83 -0.79 2.81 -24.18
N ALA A 84 -0.58 3.02 -22.89
CA ALA A 84 -0.87 4.27 -22.17
C ALA A 84 0.37 5.19 -22.05
N PHE A 85 1.57 4.62 -22.21
CA PHE A 85 2.84 5.35 -22.27
C PHE A 85 3.83 4.61 -23.18
N PRO A 86 4.82 5.29 -23.79
CA PRO A 86 5.87 4.65 -24.56
C PRO A 86 6.67 3.69 -23.68
N ALA A 87 6.97 2.48 -24.18
CA ALA A 87 7.81 1.53 -23.46
C ALA A 87 9.14 2.18 -23.04
N GLN A 88 9.51 1.98 -21.78
CA GLN A 88 10.67 2.62 -21.16
C GLN A 88 11.23 1.74 -20.04
N SER A 89 12.40 2.08 -19.53
CA SER A 89 13.06 1.30 -18.48
C SER A 89 13.48 2.15 -17.30
N ILE A 90 13.42 1.55 -16.11
CA ILE A 90 13.95 2.11 -14.87
C ILE A 90 15.25 1.36 -14.53
N THR A 91 16.37 2.08 -14.49
CA THR A 91 17.69 1.53 -14.09
C THR A 91 18.08 2.06 -12.71
N ASN A 92 17.41 1.55 -11.69
CA ASN A 92 17.64 1.89 -10.27
C ASN A 92 16.87 0.88 -9.39
N TYR A 93 17.13 0.84 -8.08
CA TYR A 93 16.33 0.02 -7.17
C TYR A 93 14.91 0.53 -6.97
N THR A 94 14.71 1.84 -7.11
CA THR A 94 13.42 2.49 -6.98
C THR A 94 13.19 3.43 -8.16
N GLY A 95 11.93 3.57 -8.55
CA GLY A 95 11.56 4.49 -9.61
C GLY A 95 10.08 4.41 -9.92
N ASN A 96 9.61 5.34 -10.73
CA ASN A 96 8.22 5.37 -11.16
C ASN A 96 8.04 6.00 -12.54
N VAL A 97 6.90 5.69 -13.13
CA VAL A 97 6.35 6.29 -14.34
C VAL A 97 4.91 6.67 -14.03
N SER A 98 4.60 7.96 -14.14
CA SER A 98 3.24 8.46 -14.05
C SER A 98 2.70 8.75 -15.45
N PHE A 99 1.44 8.38 -15.68
CA PHE A 99 0.76 8.56 -16.96
C PHE A 99 -0.74 8.78 -16.75
N THR A 100 -1.40 9.47 -17.68
CA THR A 100 -2.85 9.65 -17.64
C THR A 100 -3.53 8.32 -17.93
N ALA A 101 -4.50 7.95 -17.10
CA ALA A 101 -5.27 6.74 -17.27
C ALA A 101 -5.96 6.74 -18.65
N PRO A 102 -5.83 5.67 -19.45
CA PRO A 102 -6.51 5.59 -20.73
C PRO A 102 -8.03 5.47 -20.51
N ASP A 103 -8.82 5.90 -21.50
CA ASP A 103 -10.26 5.62 -21.53
C ASP A 103 -10.51 4.17 -21.96
N ALA A 104 -10.17 3.26 -21.05
CA ALA A 104 -10.33 1.83 -21.17
C ALA A 104 -10.88 1.27 -19.85
N GLU A 105 -11.52 0.10 -19.88
CA GLU A 105 -12.07 -0.53 -18.66
C GLU A 105 -10.97 -0.99 -17.68
N GLN A 106 -9.78 -1.26 -18.18
CA GLN A 106 -8.61 -1.58 -17.37
C GLN A 106 -7.32 -1.23 -18.11
N VAL A 107 -6.26 -1.05 -17.34
CA VAL A 107 -4.88 -0.97 -17.86
C VAL A 107 -3.99 -1.93 -17.08
N SER A 108 -3.22 -2.72 -17.81
CA SER A 108 -2.21 -3.58 -17.25
C SER A 108 -0.82 -3.02 -17.54
N VAL A 109 0.05 -2.99 -16.55
CA VAL A 109 1.47 -2.66 -16.69
C VAL A 109 2.30 -3.90 -16.40
N LEU A 110 3.12 -4.29 -17.36
CA LEU A 110 4.13 -5.33 -17.21
C LEU A 110 5.44 -4.70 -16.71
N PHE A 111 6.02 -5.33 -15.69
CA PHE A 111 7.33 -5.03 -15.14
C PHE A 111 8.25 -6.22 -15.42
N ASP A 112 9.20 -6.03 -16.34
CA ASP A 112 10.09 -7.06 -16.88
C ASP A 112 11.55 -6.73 -16.51
N PRO A 113 12.04 -7.22 -15.37
CA PRO A 113 13.41 -7.01 -14.91
C PRO A 113 14.42 -7.82 -15.72
N ASP A 114 15.63 -7.28 -15.86
CA ASP A 114 16.75 -7.89 -16.58
C ASP A 114 17.38 -9.13 -15.91
N ARG A 115 16.84 -9.53 -14.76
CA ARG A 115 17.36 -10.62 -13.91
C ARG A 115 16.27 -11.18 -13.00
N ASP A 116 16.41 -12.44 -12.59
CA ASP A 116 15.46 -13.11 -11.68
C ASP A 116 15.59 -12.70 -10.22
N SER A 117 16.71 -12.07 -9.86
CA SER A 117 16.90 -11.53 -8.51
C SER A 117 17.81 -10.32 -8.47
N VAL A 118 17.48 -9.38 -7.59
CA VAL A 118 18.22 -8.15 -7.34
C VAL A 118 18.97 -8.28 -6.03
N LEU A 119 20.28 -7.99 -6.07
CA LEU A 119 21.12 -7.90 -4.89
C LEU A 119 21.13 -6.46 -4.40
N VAL A 120 20.89 -6.27 -3.11
CA VAL A 120 20.89 -4.98 -2.43
C VAL A 120 21.98 -5.00 -1.36
N PRO A 121 23.05 -4.20 -1.49
CA PRO A 121 24.06 -4.11 -0.44
C PRO A 121 23.47 -3.48 0.81
N THR A 122 23.78 -4.05 1.97
CA THR A 122 23.34 -3.53 3.27
C THR A 122 24.43 -2.70 3.93
N ALA A 123 24.06 -1.96 4.98
CA ALA A 123 25.03 -1.28 5.84
C ALA A 123 25.90 -2.26 6.68
N GLU A 124 25.50 -3.53 6.78
CA GLU A 124 26.20 -4.53 7.58
C GLU A 124 27.47 -5.02 6.88
N ILE A 125 28.57 -5.02 7.63
CA ILE A 125 29.87 -5.53 7.19
C ILE A 125 30.30 -6.61 8.19
N GLN A 126 30.53 -7.82 7.68
CA GLN A 126 31.05 -8.96 8.42
C GLN A 126 32.54 -9.18 8.07
N PRO A 127 33.28 -10.02 8.82
CA PRO A 127 34.70 -10.27 8.55
C PRO A 127 35.00 -10.77 7.11
N GLU A 128 34.02 -11.41 6.48
CA GLU A 128 34.10 -11.95 5.11
C GLU A 128 33.70 -10.93 4.03
N GLY A 129 33.14 -9.78 4.42
CA GLY A 129 32.73 -8.72 3.49
C GLY A 129 31.37 -8.11 3.82
N ARG A 130 30.87 -7.30 2.89
CA ARG A 130 29.55 -6.67 3.02
C ARG A 130 28.44 -7.71 2.83
N VAL A 131 27.40 -7.60 3.66
CA VAL A 131 26.19 -8.44 3.54
C VAL A 131 25.28 -7.87 2.47
N PHE A 132 24.69 -8.75 1.65
CA PHE A 132 23.70 -8.36 0.65
C PHE A 132 22.36 -9.02 0.96
N LEU A 133 21.29 -8.28 0.70
CA LEU A 133 19.96 -8.87 0.64
C LEU A 133 19.64 -9.20 -0.81
N GLN A 134 18.87 -10.26 -1.00
CA GLN A 134 18.38 -10.68 -2.29
C GLN A 134 16.86 -10.50 -2.31
N ARG A 135 16.37 -9.87 -3.36
CA ARG A 135 14.94 -9.79 -3.66
C ARG A 135 14.67 -10.50 -4.97
N GLU A 136 13.67 -11.39 -4.97
CA GLU A 136 13.19 -11.99 -6.21
C GLU A 136 12.56 -10.92 -7.11
N SER A 137 12.91 -11.00 -8.38
CA SER A 137 12.47 -10.08 -9.42
C SER A 137 11.93 -10.89 -10.60
N LEU A 138 10.96 -11.75 -10.35
CA LEU A 138 10.20 -12.39 -11.43
C LEU A 138 9.26 -11.37 -12.08
N ASN A 139 8.98 -11.53 -13.37
CA ASN A 139 8.07 -10.66 -14.11
C ASN A 139 6.73 -10.49 -13.40
N GLN A 140 6.29 -9.23 -13.27
CA GLN A 140 5.03 -8.91 -12.59
C GLN A 140 4.13 -8.11 -13.52
N THR A 141 2.86 -8.49 -13.59
CA THR A 141 1.82 -7.65 -14.19
C THR A 141 0.98 -7.04 -13.08
N ARG A 142 0.71 -5.74 -13.17
CA ARG A 142 -0.23 -5.03 -12.29
C ARG A 142 -1.36 -4.47 -13.12
N ILE A 143 -2.57 -4.53 -12.58
CA ILE A 143 -3.78 -4.14 -13.27
C ILE A 143 -4.48 -3.07 -12.45
N ALA A 144 -4.78 -1.94 -13.07
CA ALA A 144 -5.69 -0.94 -12.56
C ALA A 144 -7.01 -1.02 -13.35
N ARG A 145 -8.14 -0.83 -12.67
CA ARG A 145 -9.47 -0.93 -13.26
C ARG A 145 -10.18 0.41 -13.23
N ARG A 146 -10.88 0.72 -14.31
CA ARG A 146 -11.76 1.88 -14.35
C ARG A 146 -12.97 1.61 -13.47
N ILE A 147 -13.37 2.62 -12.72
CA ILE A 147 -14.61 2.61 -11.96
C ILE A 147 -15.43 3.85 -12.31
N ALA A 148 -16.74 3.73 -12.17
CA ALA A 148 -17.66 4.85 -12.28
C ALA A 148 -18.28 5.19 -10.92
N THR A 149 -18.68 4.15 -10.18
CA THR A 149 -19.30 4.26 -8.86
C THR A 149 -18.80 3.18 -7.93
N VAL A 150 -18.81 3.48 -6.63
CA VAL A 150 -18.50 2.55 -5.54
C VAL A 150 -19.61 2.67 -4.51
N ASN A 151 -20.23 1.53 -4.17
CA ASN A 151 -21.15 1.43 -3.07
C ASN A 151 -20.49 0.60 -1.98
N GLN A 152 -20.28 1.17 -0.80
CA GLN A 152 -19.67 0.47 0.32
C GLN A 152 -20.52 0.62 1.58
N GLU A 153 -20.82 -0.50 2.21
CA GLU A 153 -21.32 -0.49 3.57
C GLU A 153 -20.17 -0.28 4.55
N LEU A 154 -20.29 0.73 5.41
CA LEU A 154 -19.37 1.04 6.48
C LEU A 154 -19.94 0.50 7.79
N VAL A 155 -19.15 -0.31 8.49
CA VAL A 155 -19.54 -0.90 9.78
C VAL A 155 -18.79 -0.20 10.90
N HIS A 156 -19.51 0.58 11.69
CA HIS A 156 -18.98 1.33 12.83
C HIS A 156 -19.08 0.47 14.08
N GLY A 157 -18.03 -0.32 14.33
CA GLY A 157 -17.95 -1.21 15.49
C GLY A 157 -18.07 -0.45 16.81
N GLY A 158 -18.90 -0.94 17.72
CA GLY A 158 -19.01 -0.35 19.06
C GLY A 158 -17.78 -0.68 19.91
N MET A 159 -17.33 0.29 20.68
CA MET A 159 -16.22 0.16 21.61
C MET A 159 -16.38 1.06 22.83
N CYS A 160 -15.61 0.81 23.88
CA CYS A 160 -15.53 1.66 25.05
C CYS A 160 -14.25 2.50 25.00
N ALA A 161 -14.39 3.82 24.89
CA ALA A 161 -13.30 4.78 25.02
C ALA A 161 -13.27 5.29 26.46
N GLY A 162 -12.58 4.56 27.34
CA GLY A 162 -12.70 4.76 28.79
C GLY A 162 -14.12 4.43 29.26
N SER A 163 -14.77 5.36 29.96
CA SER A 163 -16.16 5.21 30.42
C SER A 163 -17.21 5.62 29.37
N ALA A 164 -16.81 6.08 28.18
CA ALA A 164 -17.72 6.54 27.14
C ALA A 164 -17.96 5.45 26.07
N PRO A 165 -19.22 5.06 25.80
CA PRO A 165 -19.53 4.23 24.65
C PRO A 165 -19.42 5.03 23.36
N VAL A 166 -18.66 4.51 22.40
CA VAL A 166 -18.45 5.12 21.09
C VAL A 166 -18.54 4.08 19.98
N ASN A 167 -18.74 4.53 18.75
CA ASN A 167 -18.60 3.68 17.57
C ASN A 167 -17.36 4.13 16.79
N SER A 168 -16.62 3.17 16.23
CA SER A 168 -15.41 3.44 15.46
C SER A 168 -15.72 4.29 14.23
N SER A 169 -14.87 5.27 13.95
CA SER A 169 -14.86 5.95 12.66
C SER A 169 -14.53 4.96 11.54
N GLN A 170 -15.01 5.25 10.33
CA GLN A 170 -14.73 4.44 9.14
C GLN A 170 -14.15 5.31 8.03
N PRO A 171 -13.02 4.91 7.42
CA PRO A 171 -12.51 5.59 6.25
C PRO A 171 -13.41 5.30 5.03
N LEU A 172 -13.60 6.31 4.19
CA LEU A 172 -14.21 6.15 2.87
C LEU A 172 -13.17 5.59 1.88
N PRO A 173 -13.62 4.85 0.84
CA PRO A 173 -12.78 4.52 -0.30
C PRO A 173 -11.93 5.69 -0.78
N GLY A 174 -10.62 5.48 -0.87
CA GLY A 174 -9.69 6.50 -1.32
C GLY A 174 -8.31 5.92 -1.67
N PRO A 175 -7.33 6.80 -1.92
CA PRO A 175 -5.97 6.40 -2.26
C PRO A 175 -5.32 5.54 -1.17
N PRO A 176 -4.40 4.60 -1.53
CA PRO A 176 -3.96 4.26 -2.89
C PRO A 176 -4.87 3.26 -3.62
N GLN A 177 -5.89 2.69 -2.95
CA GLN A 177 -6.73 1.66 -3.56
C GLN A 177 -7.71 2.23 -4.61
N PHE A 178 -8.20 3.44 -4.36
CA PHE A 178 -9.16 4.13 -5.20
C PHE A 178 -8.64 5.50 -5.62
N SER A 179 -9.18 6.00 -6.73
CA SER A 179 -8.97 7.34 -7.26
C SER A 179 -9.04 8.43 -6.20
N SER A 180 -8.15 9.40 -6.29
CA SER A 180 -8.24 10.66 -5.54
C SER A 180 -9.39 11.56 -6.04
N ASN A 181 -9.97 11.28 -7.21
CA ASN A 181 -11.15 11.95 -7.79
C ASN A 181 -12.47 11.27 -7.44
N LEU A 182 -12.46 10.17 -6.70
CA LEU A 182 -13.67 9.56 -6.16
C LEU A 182 -14.30 10.49 -5.10
N ARG A 183 -15.58 10.83 -5.26
CA ARG A 183 -16.32 11.77 -4.40
C ARG A 183 -17.53 11.11 -3.77
N LEU A 184 -17.78 11.44 -2.50
CA LEU A 184 -19.00 10.99 -1.81
C LEU A 184 -20.20 11.68 -2.44
N THR A 185 -21.12 10.91 -3.01
CA THR A 185 -22.35 11.44 -3.61
C THR A 185 -23.56 11.24 -2.72
N ASP A 186 -23.55 10.20 -1.90
CA ASP A 186 -24.64 9.91 -0.98
C ASP A 186 -24.15 9.09 0.20
N LEU A 187 -24.82 9.25 1.34
CA LEU A 187 -24.61 8.43 2.53
C LEU A 187 -25.95 8.16 3.16
N CYS A 188 -26.29 6.90 3.38
CA CYS A 188 -27.57 6.49 3.95
C CYS A 188 -27.42 5.84 5.32
N ASN A 189 -28.33 6.16 6.23
CA ASN A 189 -28.48 5.47 7.50
C ASN A 189 -29.27 4.17 7.27
N VAL A 190 -28.60 3.03 7.34
CA VAL A 190 -29.26 1.71 7.17
C VAL A 190 -29.60 1.05 8.51
N ASN A 191 -29.49 1.78 9.61
CA ASN A 191 -29.86 1.30 10.94
C ASN A 191 -31.36 1.46 11.18
N SER A 192 -31.89 0.74 12.18
CA SER A 192 -33.26 0.92 12.68
C SER A 192 -33.41 2.08 13.67
N VAL A 193 -32.33 2.84 13.94
CA VAL A 193 -32.29 3.96 14.89
C VAL A 193 -31.77 5.22 14.22
N ALA A 194 -32.17 6.38 14.75
CA ALA A 194 -31.62 7.66 14.31
C ALA A 194 -30.16 7.81 14.76
N VAL A 195 -29.33 8.36 13.88
CA VAL A 195 -27.90 8.54 14.11
C VAL A 195 -27.49 9.98 13.83
N VAL A 196 -26.44 10.43 14.52
CA VAL A 196 -25.71 11.65 14.15
C VAL A 196 -24.49 11.19 13.37
N VAL A 197 -24.37 11.66 12.14
CA VAL A 197 -23.21 11.43 11.29
C VAL A 197 -22.33 12.68 11.30
N THR A 198 -21.03 12.48 11.45
CA THR A 198 -20.02 13.51 11.22
C THR A 198 -19.12 13.08 10.06
N LEU A 199 -19.02 13.94 9.06
CA LEU A 199 -18.14 13.77 7.90
C LEU A 199 -16.96 14.71 8.02
N SER A 200 -15.75 14.19 7.78
CA SER A 200 -14.51 14.94 7.95
C SER A 200 -13.42 14.47 6.98
N GLY A 201 -12.29 15.20 6.94
CA GLY A 201 -11.10 14.81 6.17
C GLY A 201 -11.04 15.29 4.73
N GLY A 202 -11.88 16.26 4.35
CA GLY A 202 -11.73 16.98 3.07
C GLY A 202 -10.52 17.93 3.07
N ALA A 203 -10.12 18.42 1.89
CA ALA A 203 -8.96 19.29 1.70
C ALA A 203 -9.01 20.57 2.57
N ASP A 204 -10.21 21.04 2.90
CA ASP A 204 -10.43 22.26 3.69
C ASP A 204 -10.43 22.00 5.21
N GLY A 205 -10.26 20.74 5.64
CA GLY A 205 -10.31 20.34 7.05
C GLY A 205 -11.68 20.53 7.73
N THR A 206 -12.70 20.95 6.98
CA THR A 206 -14.04 21.20 7.50
C THR A 206 -14.73 19.89 7.88
N SER A 207 -15.46 19.90 8.99
CA SER A 207 -16.36 18.82 9.37
C SER A 207 -17.81 19.27 9.20
N PHE A 208 -18.65 18.33 8.80
CA PHE A 208 -20.09 18.53 8.68
C PHE A 208 -20.80 17.49 9.53
N THR A 209 -21.79 17.92 10.32
CA THR A 209 -22.55 17.05 11.22
C THR A 209 -24.02 17.15 10.92
N GLN A 210 -24.70 16.01 10.79
CA GLN A 210 -26.11 15.94 10.48
C GLN A 210 -26.78 14.78 11.22
N THR A 211 -28.01 14.99 11.68
CA THR A 211 -28.83 13.91 12.23
C THR A 211 -29.63 13.26 11.11
N MET A 212 -29.64 11.93 11.07
CA MET A 212 -30.30 11.11 10.05
C MET A 212 -31.24 10.10 10.70
N SER A 213 -32.49 10.09 10.26
CA SER A 213 -33.50 9.12 10.65
C SER A 213 -33.20 7.74 10.04
N PRO A 214 -33.83 6.64 10.54
CA PRO A 214 -33.72 5.33 9.91
C PRO A 214 -34.09 5.38 8.41
N GLY A 215 -33.23 4.86 7.54
CA GLY A 215 -33.43 4.83 6.09
C GLY A 215 -33.17 6.14 5.36
N GLU A 216 -32.83 7.22 6.07
CA GLU A 216 -32.61 8.54 5.47
C GLU A 216 -31.23 8.63 4.80
N CYS A 217 -31.10 9.45 3.76
CA CYS A 217 -29.86 9.65 2.99
C CYS A 217 -29.50 11.14 2.89
N LEU A 218 -28.21 11.47 2.96
CA LEU A 218 -27.72 12.86 2.98
C LEU A 218 -28.04 13.64 1.70
N ASN A 219 -27.96 13.03 0.51
CA ASN A 219 -28.21 13.76 -0.74
C ASN A 219 -29.67 14.26 -0.86
N ALA A 220 -30.59 13.69 -0.07
CA ALA A 220 -31.98 14.13 -0.01
C ALA A 220 -32.21 15.28 1.00
N MET A 221 -31.18 15.72 1.74
CA MET A 221 -31.31 16.69 2.83
C MET A 221 -30.99 18.13 2.42
N PRO A 222 -31.81 19.11 2.84
CA PRO A 222 -31.50 20.52 2.66
C PRO A 222 -30.24 20.93 3.45
N GLY A 223 -29.37 21.74 2.85
CA GLY A 223 -28.25 22.40 3.55
C GLY A 223 -26.95 21.60 3.62
N VAL A 224 -26.83 20.48 2.91
CA VAL A 224 -25.55 19.73 2.79
C VAL A 224 -24.53 20.56 1.99
N PRO A 225 -23.38 20.93 2.57
CA PRO A 225 -22.35 21.69 1.87
C PRO A 225 -21.68 20.85 0.77
N THR A 226 -21.23 21.50 -0.31
CA THR A 226 -20.47 20.83 -1.39
C THR A 226 -19.13 20.27 -0.92
N SER A 227 -18.58 20.76 0.20
CA SER A 227 -17.34 20.24 0.79
C SER A 227 -17.47 18.78 1.26
N VAL A 228 -18.69 18.31 1.52
CA VAL A 228 -18.98 16.93 1.94
C VAL A 228 -18.54 15.90 0.89
N GLU A 229 -18.57 16.27 -0.38
CA GLU A 229 -18.09 15.41 -1.49
C GLU A 229 -16.63 14.97 -1.31
N ASN A 230 -15.84 15.78 -0.62
CA ASN A 230 -14.42 15.54 -0.35
C ASN A 230 -14.16 14.79 0.97
N ALA A 231 -15.19 14.42 1.73
CA ALA A 231 -15.02 13.69 2.98
C ALA A 231 -14.20 12.40 2.77
N ARG A 232 -13.46 12.04 3.82
CA ARG A 232 -12.60 10.84 3.87
C ARG A 232 -12.87 9.96 5.07
N THR A 233 -13.53 10.49 6.10
CA THR A 233 -13.89 9.76 7.30
C THR A 233 -15.36 9.98 7.61
N VAL A 234 -16.03 8.89 8.00
CA VAL A 234 -17.39 8.89 8.51
C VAL A 234 -17.36 8.46 9.97
N GLU A 235 -17.82 9.34 10.84
CA GLU A 235 -18.09 9.05 12.24
C GLU A 235 -19.60 8.98 12.43
N VAL A 236 -20.05 8.02 13.23
CA VAL A 236 -21.47 7.82 13.50
C VAL A 236 -21.65 7.58 14.98
N ARG A 237 -22.68 8.19 15.57
CA ARG A 237 -23.11 7.90 16.93
C ARG A 237 -24.63 7.84 16.98
N PRO A 238 -25.23 7.04 17.88
CA PRO A 238 -26.68 7.04 18.01
C PRO A 238 -27.15 8.36 18.66
N VAL A 239 -28.36 8.81 18.33
CA VAL A 239 -28.96 10.01 18.96
C VAL A 239 -29.27 9.77 20.44
N SER A 240 -29.56 8.52 20.80
CA SER A 240 -29.77 8.07 22.17
C SER A 240 -28.90 6.84 22.47
N PRO A 241 -28.34 6.71 23.69
CA PRO A 241 -27.58 5.51 24.07
C PRO A 241 -28.39 4.24 23.83
N ALA A 242 -27.77 3.22 23.22
CA ALA A 242 -28.43 1.95 23.01
C ALA A 242 -28.69 1.25 24.36
N PRO A 243 -29.88 0.65 24.58
CA PRO A 243 -30.18 -0.05 25.82
C PRO A 243 -29.14 -1.12 26.15
N GLY A 244 -28.73 -1.20 27.42
CA GLY A 244 -27.76 -2.19 27.89
C GLY A 244 -26.29 -1.87 27.60
N THR A 245 -26.01 -0.74 26.93
CA THR A 245 -24.63 -0.27 26.74
C THR A 245 -24.02 0.16 28.08
N ARG A 246 -22.83 -0.36 28.40
CA ARG A 246 -22.10 -0.05 29.62
C ARG A 246 -20.60 -0.01 29.34
N CYS A 247 -19.98 1.13 29.63
CA CYS A 247 -18.53 1.29 29.57
C CYS A 247 -18.03 1.76 30.94
N ASP A 248 -17.09 1.03 31.52
CA ASP A 248 -16.48 1.30 32.81
C ASP A 248 -14.98 1.54 32.61
N SER A 249 -14.48 2.66 33.15
CA SER A 249 -13.05 3.01 33.09
C SER A 249 -12.18 2.19 34.04
N THR A 250 -12.79 1.45 34.98
CA THR A 250 -12.11 0.74 36.07
C THR A 250 -12.34 -0.77 36.08
N GLY A 251 -13.23 -1.28 35.23
CA GLY A 251 -13.60 -2.69 35.18
C GLY A 251 -12.59 -3.55 34.41
N THR A 252 -12.50 -4.84 34.78
CA THR A 252 -11.95 -5.88 33.89
C THR A 252 -12.76 -5.88 32.59
N MET A 253 -12.13 -6.19 31.43
CA MET A 253 -12.79 -6.12 30.11
C MET A 253 -14.13 -6.89 30.04
N ASP A 254 -14.35 -7.83 30.95
CA ASP A 254 -15.54 -8.69 31.07
C ASP A 254 -16.84 -7.93 31.45
N ASN A 255 -16.76 -6.72 32.00
CA ASN A 255 -17.93 -5.91 32.39
C ASN A 255 -18.33 -4.82 31.38
N ASN A 256 -17.55 -4.66 30.31
CA ASN A 256 -17.84 -3.68 29.27
C ASN A 256 -18.78 -4.29 28.23
N VAL A 257 -19.95 -3.66 28.07
CA VAL A 257 -20.91 -3.97 27.02
C VAL A 257 -20.90 -2.79 26.04
N PRO A 258 -20.07 -2.85 24.97
CA PRO A 258 -20.02 -1.78 23.99
C PRO A 258 -21.36 -1.61 23.27
N PRO A 259 -21.62 -0.43 22.66
CA PRO A 259 -22.84 -0.24 21.89
C PRO A 259 -22.88 -1.22 20.69
N PRO A 260 -24.08 -1.54 20.18
CA PRO A 260 -24.18 -2.34 18.96
C PRO A 260 -23.50 -1.61 17.78
N PRO A 261 -23.02 -2.35 16.77
CA PRO A 261 -22.43 -1.74 15.59
C PRO A 261 -23.50 -0.96 14.82
N LEU A 262 -23.11 0.21 14.32
CA LEU A 262 -23.92 1.01 13.41
C LEU A 262 -23.44 0.81 11.97
N ARG A 263 -24.34 0.94 11.01
CA ARG A 263 -24.05 0.75 9.58
C ARG A 263 -24.48 1.96 8.77
N THR A 264 -23.62 2.40 7.85
CA THR A 264 -23.98 3.40 6.84
C THR A 264 -23.66 2.87 5.45
N LEU A 265 -24.43 3.28 4.44
CA LEU A 265 -24.16 2.95 3.06
C LEU A 265 -23.61 4.19 2.36
N ALA A 266 -22.32 4.17 2.03
CA ALA A 266 -21.66 5.22 1.26
C ALA A 266 -21.75 4.91 -0.24
N ARG A 267 -22.23 5.88 -1.01
CA ARG A 267 -22.17 5.87 -2.47
C ARG A 267 -21.21 6.94 -2.94
N MET A 268 -20.26 6.54 -3.76
CA MET A 268 -19.26 7.43 -4.31
C MET A 268 -19.21 7.31 -5.82
N SER A 269 -18.91 8.41 -6.51
CA SER A 269 -18.75 8.43 -7.97
C SER A 269 -17.52 9.20 -8.38
N CYS A 270 -17.02 8.89 -9.58
CA CYS A 270 -16.02 9.70 -10.24
C CYS A 270 -16.61 11.07 -10.63
N ARG A 271 -15.77 12.10 -10.64
CA ARG A 271 -16.10 13.47 -11.05
C ARG A 271 -15.22 13.91 -12.20
#